data_AF-A0A7V3KZG2-F1
#
_entry.id   AF-A0A7V3KZG2-F1
#
_cell.length_a   1.000
_cell.length_b   1.000
_cell.length_c   1.000
_cell.angle_alpha   90.00
_cell.angle_beta   90.00
_cell.angle_gamma   90.00
#
_symmetry.space_group_name_H-M   'P 1'
#
loop_
_entity.id
_entity.type
_entity.pdbx_description
1 polymer ?
#
loop_
_entity_poly.entity_id
_entity_poly.type
_entity_poly.pdbx_seq_one_letter_code
_entity_poly.pdbx_strand_id
1 'polypeptide(L)'
;MKIQEFDYHLPPELIAQHPVPQRDQSRLLVLKRKEKTWEHKIFADLPEYLNPGDLLIINDTKVIPGRLYGRKESGGKIEILLV
;
A
#
# COMPACT_ATOMS: atom_id res chain seq x y z
N MET A 1 21.19 -3.76 8.91
CA MET A 1 20.83 -2.74 7.89
C MET A 1 20.80 -1.40 8.58
N LYS A 2 21.39 -0.37 7.97
CA LYS A 2 21.38 1.00 8.52
C LYS A 2 20.22 1.76 7.86
N ILE A 3 19.39 2.42 8.66
CA ILE A 3 18.19 3.16 8.17
C ILE A 3 18.59 4.21 7.13
N GLN A 4 19.77 4.81 7.29
CA GLN A 4 20.31 5.84 6.41
C GLN A 4 20.55 5.36 4.97
N GLU A 5 20.68 4.05 4.74
CA GLU A 5 20.85 3.49 3.38
C GLU A 5 19.57 3.62 2.52
N PHE A 6 18.44 3.98 3.13
CA PHE A 6 17.15 4.16 2.48
C PHE A 6 16.67 5.61 2.49
N ASP A 7 17.49 6.55 2.96
CA ASP A 7 17.16 7.97 3.01
C ASP A 7 17.35 8.63 1.63
N TYR A 8 16.47 9.56 1.29
CA TYR A 8 16.55 10.35 0.06
C TYR A 8 15.89 11.72 0.25
N HIS A 9 16.37 12.71 -0.50
CA HIS A 9 15.75 14.03 -0.48
C HIS A 9 14.39 14.00 -1.18
N LEU A 10 13.32 14.26 -0.43
CA LEU A 10 11.96 14.43 -0.93
C LEU A 10 11.48 15.85 -0.64
N PRO A 11 11.39 16.73 -1.66
CA PRO A 11 10.78 18.04 -1.51
C PRO A 11 9.34 17.93 -0.99
N PRO A 12 8.95 18.65 0.08
CA PRO A 12 7.62 18.53 0.69
C PRO A 12 6.45 18.77 -0.27
N GLU A 13 6.64 19.63 -1.27
CA GLU A 13 5.66 19.95 -2.30
C GLU A 13 5.34 18.78 -3.24
N LEU A 14 6.21 17.76 -3.32
CA LEU A 14 5.96 16.55 -4.09
C LEU A 14 5.14 15.50 -3.31
N ILE A 15 4.81 15.77 -2.03
CA ILE A 15 3.91 14.93 -1.24
C ILE A 15 2.47 15.33 -1.55
N ALA A 16 1.78 14.47 -2.30
CA ALA A 16 0.38 14.69 -2.66
C ALA A 16 -0.50 14.83 -1.40
N GLN A 17 -1.18 15.97 -1.27
CA GLN A 17 -2.12 16.25 -0.17
C GLN A 17 -3.52 15.70 -0.45
N HIS A 18 -3.86 15.54 -1.72
CA HIS A 18 -5.13 15.03 -2.20
C HIS A 18 -4.89 14.14 -3.41
N PRO A 19 -5.73 13.12 -3.66
CA PRO A 19 -5.65 12.35 -4.89
C PRO A 19 -5.98 13.22 -6.10
N VAL A 20 -5.52 12.79 -7.27
CA VAL A 20 -6.01 13.32 -8.55
C VAL A 20 -7.51 13.05 -8.71
N PRO A 21 -8.28 13.92 -9.41
CA PRO A 21 -9.73 13.78 -9.54
C PRO A 21 -10.18 12.45 -10.17
N GLN A 22 -9.43 11.98 -11.16
CA GLN A 22 -9.59 10.66 -11.78
C GLN A 22 -8.40 9.80 -11.36
N ARG A 23 -8.66 8.75 -10.58
CA ARG A 23 -7.61 7.98 -9.90
C ARG A 23 -6.63 7.30 -10.86
N ASP A 24 -7.14 6.84 -12.00
CA ASP A 24 -6.38 6.18 -13.07
C ASP A 24 -5.53 7.16 -13.91
N GLN A 25 -5.71 8.48 -13.74
CA GLN A 25 -4.87 9.52 -14.36
C GLN A 25 -3.63 9.87 -13.53
N SER A 26 -3.36 9.14 -12.45
CA SER A 26 -2.12 9.28 -11.71
C SER A 26 -0.92 8.78 -12.55
N ARG A 27 0.27 9.35 -12.30
CA ARG A 27 1.51 8.90 -12.96
C ARG A 27 1.87 7.50 -12.47
N LEU A 28 2.31 6.65 -13.40
CA LEU A 28 2.86 5.33 -13.16
C LEU A 28 4.34 5.30 -13.55
N LEU A 29 5.23 4.98 -12.61
CA LEU A 29 6.63 4.69 -12.91
C LEU A 29 6.79 3.18 -13.11
N VAL A 30 7.14 2.77 -14.34
CA VAL A 30 7.38 1.36 -14.66
C VAL A 30 8.87 1.09 -14.60
N LEU A 31 9.31 0.28 -13.63
CA LEU A 31 10.71 -0.11 -13.46
C LEU A 31 10.98 -1.49 -14.07
N LYS A 32 11.79 -1.51 -15.14
CA LYS A 32 12.24 -2.72 -15.82
C LYS A 32 13.52 -3.23 -15.15
N ARG A 33 13.34 -4.10 -14.15
CA ARG A 33 14.40 -4.55 -13.22
C ARG A 33 15.59 -5.23 -13.90
N LYS A 34 15.34 -6.07 -14.91
CA LYS A 34 16.41 -6.81 -15.60
C LYS A 34 17.27 -5.88 -16.45
N GLU A 35 16.62 -4.93 -17.11
CA GLU A 35 17.20 -3.95 -18.01
C GLU A 35 17.79 -2.74 -17.27
N LYS A 36 17.45 -2.56 -15.98
CA LYS A 36 17.78 -1.38 -15.16
C LYS A 36 17.34 -0.06 -15.81
N THR A 37 16.20 -0.10 -16.51
CA THR A 37 15.59 1.06 -17.13
C THR A 37 14.24 1.36 -16.48
N TRP A 38 13.72 2.56 -16.71
CA TRP A 38 12.37 2.93 -16.30
C TRP A 38 11.71 3.78 -17.37
N GLU A 39 10.39 3.81 -17.34
CA GLU A 39 9.57 4.67 -18.19
C GLU A 39 8.41 5.26 -17.38
N HIS A 40 7.85 6.36 -17.90
CA HIS A 40 6.71 7.03 -17.31
C HIS A 40 5.46 6.75 -18.14
N LYS A 41 4.38 6.41 -17.45
CA LYS A 41 3.05 6.10 -17.98
C LYS A 41 1.97 6.77 -17.12
N ILE A 42 0.70 6.57 -17.48
CA ILE A 42 -0.43 6.82 -16.59
C ILE A 42 -0.96 5.50 -16.04
N PHE A 43 -1.61 5.52 -14.88
CA PHE A 43 -2.10 4.30 -14.25
C PHE A 43 -3.15 3.56 -15.09
N ALA A 44 -3.90 4.28 -15.94
CA ALA A 44 -4.79 3.71 -16.94
C ALA A 44 -4.09 2.76 -17.93
N ASP A 45 -2.77 2.90 -18.12
CA ASP A 45 -1.97 2.04 -19.00
C ASP A 45 -1.54 0.73 -18.32
N LEU A 46 -1.85 0.52 -17.03
CA LEU A 46 -1.48 -0.70 -16.29
C LEU A 46 -1.85 -2.01 -17.03
N PRO A 47 -3.01 -2.14 -17.70
CA PRO A 47 -3.36 -3.34 -18.44
C PRO A 47 -2.36 -3.67 -19.58
N GLU A 48 -1.63 -2.71 -20.14
CA GLU A 48 -0.59 -2.95 -21.16
C GLU A 48 0.58 -3.79 -20.64
N TYR A 49 0.74 -3.88 -19.32
CA TYR A 49 1.84 -4.58 -18.65
C TYR A 49 1.45 -5.94 -18.07
N LEU A 50 0.19 -6.35 -18.24
CA LEU A 50 -0.34 -7.61 -17.73
C LEU A 50 -0.57 -8.58 -18.88
N ASN A 51 -0.27 -9.85 -18.64
CA ASN A 51 -0.53 -10.92 -19.59
C ASN A 51 -1.76 -11.74 -19.17
N PRO A 52 -2.45 -12.38 -20.14
CA PRO A 52 -3.46 -13.38 -19.80
C PRO A 52 -2.88 -14.44 -18.85
N GLY A 53 -3.56 -14.67 -17.73
CA GLY A 53 -3.12 -15.59 -16.68
C GLY A 53 -2.40 -14.93 -15.50
N ASP A 54 -2.04 -13.65 -15.60
CA ASP A 54 -1.51 -12.90 -14.45
C ASP A 54 -2.61 -12.72 -13.37
N LEU A 55 -2.21 -12.82 -12.10
CA LEU A 55 -3.09 -12.66 -10.95
C LEU A 55 -2.84 -11.32 -10.27
N LEU A 56 -3.84 -10.44 -10.31
CA LEU A 56 -3.86 -9.23 -9.49
C LEU A 56 -4.43 -9.53 -8.11
N ILE A 57 -3.58 -9.47 -7.09
CA ILE A 57 -4.00 -9.62 -5.70
C ILE A 57 -4.30 -8.24 -5.13
N ILE A 58 -5.58 -7.99 -4.85
CA ILE A 58 -6.05 -6.72 -4.28
C ILE A 58 -6.34 -6.94 -2.79
N ASN A 59 -5.79 -6.08 -1.94
CA ASN A 59 -6.14 -6.06 -0.53
C ASN A 59 -7.48 -5.34 -0.33
N ASP A 60 -8.50 -6.10 0.07
CA ASP A 60 -9.80 -5.58 0.52
C ASP A 60 -9.85 -5.60 2.06
N THR A 61 -9.59 -4.45 2.69
CA THR A 61 -9.56 -4.33 4.16
C THR A 61 -10.96 -4.10 4.72
N LYS A 62 -11.36 -4.94 5.68
CA LYS A 62 -12.62 -4.81 6.42
C LYS A 62 -12.36 -4.60 7.90
N VAL A 63 -13.03 -3.62 8.49
CA VAL A 63 -13.01 -3.42 9.94
C VAL A 63 -13.97 -4.41 10.57
N ILE A 64 -13.45 -5.32 11.40
CA ILE A 64 -14.26 -6.17 12.26
C ILE A 64 -14.34 -5.47 13.62
N PRO A 65 -15.52 -5.02 14.09
CA PRO A 65 -15.69 -4.55 15.46
C PRO A 65 -15.63 -5.77 16.39
N GLY A 66 -14.39 -6.18 16.72
CA GLY A 66 -14.10 -7.43 17.43
C GLY A 66 -13.40 -7.25 18.76
N ARG A 67 -13.23 -6.01 19.24
CA ARG A 67 -12.48 -5.72 20.46
C ARG A 67 -13.37 -5.84 21.69
N LEU A 68 -13.11 -6.84 22.53
CA LEU A 68 -13.82 -7.07 23.78
C LEU A 68 -12.85 -6.91 24.96
N TYR A 69 -13.36 -6.33 26.04
CA TYR A 69 -12.63 -6.21 27.31
C TYR A 69 -13.27 -7.10 28.35
N GLY A 70 -12.44 -7.79 29.13
CA GLY A 70 -12.90 -8.66 30.20
C GLY A 70 -11.98 -8.60 31.42
N ARG A 71 -12.40 -9.31 32.46
CA ARG A 71 -11.61 -9.51 33.67
C ARG A 71 -11.68 -10.98 34.05
N LYS A 72 -10.53 -11.58 34.35
CA LYS A 72 -10.47 -12.92 34.95
C LYS A 72 -11.06 -12.89 36.35
N GLU A 73 -11.53 -14.02 36.84
CA GLU A 73 -11.96 -14.18 38.25
C GLU A 73 -10.82 -13.83 39.23
N SER A 74 -9.56 -14.09 38.83
CA SER A 74 -8.36 -13.68 39.58
C SER A 74 -8.09 -12.17 39.58
N GLY A 75 -8.91 -11.37 38.91
CA GLY A 75 -8.82 -9.90 38.88
C GLY A 75 -7.97 -9.32 37.75
N GLY A 76 -7.26 -10.15 36.98
CA GLY A 76 -6.45 -9.72 35.82
C GLY A 76 -7.30 -9.21 34.65
N LYS A 77 -6.89 -8.10 34.02
CA LYS A 77 -7.55 -7.56 32.83
C LYS A 77 -7.22 -8.42 31.60
N ILE A 78 -8.20 -8.63 30.73
CA ILE A 78 -8.00 -9.28 29.42
C ILE A 78 -8.60 -8.42 28.32
N GLU A 79 -7.97 -8.51 27.16
CA GLU A 79 -8.45 -7.95 25.90
C GLU A 79 -8.52 -9.09 24.89
N ILE A 80 -9.65 -9.18 24.19
CA ILE A 80 -9.92 -10.22 23.18
C ILE A 80 -10.17 -9.50 21.86
N LEU A 81 -9.44 -9.91 20.82
CA LEU A 81 -9.68 -9.47 19.45
C LEU A 81 -10.31 -10.62 18.68
N LEU A 82 -11.55 -10.43 18.21
CA LEU A 82 -12.19 -11.33 17.26
C LEU A 82 -11.54 -11.10 15.88
N VAL A 83 -11.02 -12.18 15.30
CA VAL A 83 -10.35 -12.20 13.99
C VAL A 83 -11.11 -13.05 12.99
#